data_AF-A0A818H7L9-F1
#
_entry.id   AF-A0A818H7L9-F1
#
_cell.length_a   1.000
_cell.length_b   1.000
_cell.length_c   1.000
_cell.angle_alpha   90.00
_cell.angle_beta   90.00
_cell.angle_gamma   90.00
#
_symmetry.space_group_name_H-M   'P 1'
#
loop_
_entity.id
_entity.type
_entity.pdbx_description
1 polymer ?
#
loop_
_entity_poly.entity_id
_entity_poly.type
_entity_poly.pdbx_seq_one_letter_code
_entity_poly.pdbx_strand_id
1 'polypeptide(L)'
;MEDDHEQTTNNSPAHTRIGKAQHATLSRKFIDVMNSYRNAEIEYRERCKARIQRQLEITGRSVTDGEVEEMLESGNPAVFTQGIMVETAQAKQSLADIEARHGDIMKLEKSIKELHDMFIDMAALVQTQGEMIDRIEYNVVQSENFVKAASTDTKKAVKFQSAARRVSYNKAKKKNTSTFML
;
A
#
# COMPACT_ATOMS: atom_id res chain seq x y z
N MET A 1 26.44 -21.62 -37.36
CA MET A 1 26.49 -20.17 -37.05
C MET A 1 25.11 -19.88 -36.53
N GLU A 2 24.95 -20.04 -35.21
CA GLU A 2 23.65 -19.99 -34.54
C GLU A 2 23.19 -18.54 -34.45
N ASP A 3 21.92 -18.35 -34.75
CA ASP A 3 21.19 -17.09 -34.70
C ASP A 3 20.98 -16.65 -33.24
N ASP A 4 21.82 -15.74 -32.75
CA ASP A 4 21.56 -14.99 -31.51
C ASP A 4 20.60 -13.83 -31.79
N HIS A 5 19.31 -14.13 -31.81
CA HIS A 5 18.29 -13.14 -31.50
C HIS A 5 17.88 -13.28 -30.03
N GLU A 6 17.72 -12.12 -29.36
CA GLU A 6 16.78 -11.89 -28.25
C GLU A 6 17.36 -11.75 -26.82
N GLN A 7 18.07 -10.64 -26.55
CA GLN A 7 18.04 -10.01 -25.21
C GLN A 7 18.38 -8.51 -25.20
N THR A 8 17.63 -7.70 -25.95
CA THR A 8 17.67 -6.23 -25.83
C THR A 8 16.31 -5.69 -25.37
N THR A 9 15.78 -6.23 -24.28
CA THR A 9 14.56 -5.71 -23.67
C THR A 9 14.89 -4.57 -22.69
N ASN A 10 14.80 -3.34 -23.22
CA ASN A 10 14.13 -2.22 -22.57
C ASN A 10 14.62 -1.76 -21.17
N ASN A 11 15.90 -1.44 -21.02
CA ASN A 11 16.46 -0.82 -19.81
C ASN A 11 16.54 0.71 -19.92
N SER A 12 15.44 1.37 -20.31
CA SER A 12 15.39 2.84 -20.34
C SER A 12 15.44 3.40 -18.91
N PRO A 13 16.27 4.42 -18.61
CA PRO A 13 16.30 5.08 -17.30
C PRO A 13 14.92 5.57 -16.83
N ALA A 14 14.03 5.90 -17.80
CA ALA A 14 12.63 6.22 -17.52
C ALA A 14 11.84 5.00 -17.03
N HIS A 15 12.04 3.83 -17.65
CA HIS A 15 11.36 2.58 -17.27
C HIS A 15 11.76 2.15 -15.85
N THR A 16 13.06 2.23 -15.50
CA THR A 16 13.54 1.93 -14.14
C THR A 16 12.96 2.91 -13.10
N ARG A 17 12.86 4.20 -13.42
CA ARG A 17 12.24 5.21 -12.52
C ARG A 17 10.76 4.96 -12.31
N ILE A 18 10.02 4.67 -13.37
CA ILE A 18 8.59 4.38 -13.30
C ILE A 18 8.35 3.13 -12.45
N GLY A 19 9.10 2.05 -12.70
CA GLY A 19 8.98 0.81 -11.92
C GLY A 19 9.26 1.03 -10.43
N LYS A 20 10.29 1.81 -10.09
CA LYS A 20 10.59 2.14 -8.68
C LYS A 20 9.52 3.02 -8.02
N ALA A 21 8.97 4.01 -8.74
CA ALA A 21 7.88 4.85 -8.22
C ALA A 21 6.59 4.04 -7.99
N GLN A 22 6.27 3.13 -8.91
CA GLN A 22 5.15 2.21 -8.78
C GLN A 22 5.33 1.27 -7.58
N HIS A 23 6.52 0.69 -7.43
CA HIS A 23 6.86 -0.16 -6.29
C HIS A 23 6.63 0.57 -4.96
N ALA A 24 7.20 1.77 -4.80
CA ALA A 24 7.04 2.58 -3.59
C ALA A 24 5.57 2.91 -3.27
N THR A 25 4.80 3.30 -4.30
CA THR A 25 3.38 3.60 -4.15
C THR A 25 2.58 2.36 -3.73
N LEU A 26 2.88 1.21 -4.34
CA LEU A 26 2.21 -0.06 -4.03
C LEU A 26 2.57 -0.54 -2.62
N SER A 27 3.85 -0.42 -2.21
CA SER A 27 4.29 -0.75 -0.85
C SER A 27 3.58 0.09 0.20
N ARG A 28 3.43 1.41 -0.01
CA ARG A 28 2.68 2.27 0.92
C ARG A 28 1.21 1.86 1.01
N LYS A 29 0.55 1.64 -0.13
CA LYS A 29 -0.85 1.16 -0.15
C LYS A 29 -1.01 -0.20 0.54
N PHE A 30 -0.04 -1.09 0.36
CA PHE A 30 -0.04 -2.39 1.03
C PHE A 30 0.00 -2.20 2.55
N ILE A 31 0.93 -1.37 3.07
CA ILE A 31 1.00 -1.05 4.51
C ILE A 31 -0.34 -0.52 5.03
N ASP A 32 -0.98 0.40 4.30
CA ASP A 32 -2.25 0.99 4.70
C ASP A 32 -3.35 -0.08 4.83
N VAL A 33 -3.45 -0.99 3.85
CA VAL A 33 -4.41 -2.11 3.87
C VAL A 33 -4.10 -3.09 5.01
N MET A 34 -2.82 -3.43 5.22
CA MET A 34 -2.41 -4.34 6.30
C MET A 34 -2.71 -3.75 7.68
N ASN A 35 -2.52 -2.44 7.87
CA ASN A 35 -2.88 -1.74 9.11
C ASN A 35 -4.39 -1.73 9.32
N SER A 36 -5.18 -1.49 8.26
CA SER A 36 -6.63 -1.57 8.33
C SER A 36 -7.10 -2.98 8.71
N TYR A 37 -6.47 -4.02 8.15
CA TYR A 37 -6.78 -5.41 8.45
C TYR A 37 -6.42 -5.76 9.91
N ARG A 38 -5.24 -5.37 10.40
CA ARG A 38 -4.84 -5.53 11.81
C ARG A 38 -5.83 -4.86 12.77
N ASN A 39 -6.28 -3.65 12.46
CA ASN A 39 -7.27 -2.95 13.29
C ASN A 39 -8.62 -3.70 13.32
N ALA A 40 -9.06 -4.23 12.17
CA ALA A 40 -10.28 -5.04 12.10
C ALA A 40 -10.15 -6.36 12.89
N GLU A 41 -8.96 -6.97 12.89
CA GLU A 41 -8.66 -8.14 13.70
C GLU A 41 -8.75 -7.83 15.20
N ILE A 42 -8.11 -6.75 15.67
CA ILE A 42 -8.19 -6.32 17.06
C ILE A 42 -9.66 -6.08 17.47
N GLU A 43 -10.43 -5.40 16.64
CA GLU A 43 -11.86 -5.18 16.91
C GLU A 43 -12.65 -6.51 16.97
N TYR A 44 -12.34 -7.46 16.09
CA TYR A 44 -12.94 -8.79 16.12
C TYR A 44 -12.58 -9.56 17.40
N ARG A 45 -11.34 -9.46 17.88
CA ARG A 45 -10.89 -10.04 19.16
C ARG A 45 -11.75 -9.54 20.32
N GLU A 46 -11.89 -8.22 20.43
CA GLU A 46 -12.65 -7.57 21.51
C GLU A 46 -14.13 -7.98 21.47
N ARG A 47 -14.71 -8.10 20.27
CA ARG A 47 -16.08 -8.63 20.12
C ARG A 47 -16.20 -10.09 20.58
N CYS A 48 -15.22 -10.94 20.25
CA CYS A 48 -15.23 -12.34 20.71
C CYS A 48 -15.08 -12.41 22.24
N LYS A 49 -14.18 -11.62 22.83
CA LYS A 49 -13.99 -11.52 24.29
C LYS A 49 -15.29 -11.10 24.99
N ALA A 50 -15.92 -10.02 24.54
CA ALA A 50 -17.18 -9.54 25.11
C ALA A 50 -18.31 -10.59 25.01
N ARG A 51 -18.34 -11.38 23.93
CA ARG A 51 -19.30 -12.49 23.81
C ARG A 51 -19.01 -13.61 24.81
N ILE A 52 -17.74 -13.97 25.02
CA ILE A 52 -17.35 -14.98 26.01
C ILE A 52 -17.76 -14.53 27.42
N GLN A 53 -17.45 -13.29 27.79
CA GLN A 53 -17.84 -12.72 29.08
C GLN A 53 -19.35 -12.82 29.31
N ARG A 54 -20.14 -12.40 28.32
CA ARG A 54 -21.61 -12.48 28.39
C ARG A 54 -22.12 -13.92 28.53
N GLN A 55 -21.51 -14.89 27.84
CA GLN A 55 -21.92 -16.29 27.96
C GLN A 55 -21.56 -16.86 29.34
N LEU A 56 -20.43 -16.46 29.93
CA LEU A 56 -20.07 -16.84 31.30
C LEU A 56 -21.07 -16.29 32.31
N GLU A 57 -21.48 -15.03 32.17
CA GLU A 57 -22.52 -14.42 33.02
C GLU A 57 -23.86 -15.16 32.94
N ILE A 58 -24.28 -15.58 31.73
CA ILE A 58 -25.51 -16.38 31.53
C ILE A 58 -25.43 -17.72 32.24
N THR A 59 -24.25 -18.35 32.29
CA THR A 59 -24.02 -19.61 33.01
C THR A 59 -23.89 -19.44 34.52
N GLY A 60 -24.03 -18.21 35.04
CA GLY A 60 -23.99 -17.90 36.46
C GLY A 60 -22.59 -17.61 37.00
N ARG A 61 -21.58 -17.49 36.13
CA ARG A 61 -20.20 -17.13 36.49
C ARG A 61 -19.94 -15.69 36.09
N SER A 62 -20.09 -14.77 37.05
CA SER A 62 -19.67 -13.37 36.85
C SER A 62 -18.15 -13.31 36.83
N VAL A 63 -17.58 -12.80 35.74
CA VAL A 63 -16.14 -12.59 35.57
C VAL A 63 -15.90 -11.17 35.11
N THR A 64 -14.82 -10.59 35.59
CA THR A 64 -14.33 -9.28 35.15
C THR A 64 -13.61 -9.41 33.81
N ASP A 65 -13.47 -8.28 33.11
CA ASP A 65 -12.75 -8.22 31.83
C ASP A 65 -11.29 -8.73 31.94
N GLY A 66 -10.63 -8.46 33.06
CA GLY A 66 -9.26 -8.93 33.33
C GLY A 66 -9.19 -10.44 33.58
N GLU A 67 -10.16 -11.01 34.30
CA GLU A 67 -10.22 -12.47 34.50
C GLU A 67 -10.49 -13.21 33.19
N VAL A 68 -11.34 -12.66 32.31
CA VAL A 68 -11.57 -13.24 30.98
C VAL A 68 -10.27 -13.21 30.15
N GLU A 69 -9.48 -12.15 30.26
CA GLU A 69 -8.18 -12.06 29.59
C GLU A 69 -7.21 -13.15 30.09
N GLU A 70 -7.08 -13.31 31.40
CA GLU A 70 -6.23 -14.34 32.01
C GLU A 70 -6.67 -15.76 31.58
N MET A 71 -7.98 -15.99 31.49
CA MET A 71 -8.54 -17.25 30.99
C MET A 71 -8.17 -17.50 29.52
N LEU A 72 -8.17 -16.47 28.67
CA LEU A 72 -7.75 -16.56 27.27
C LEU A 72 -6.24 -16.84 27.16
N GLU A 73 -5.42 -16.15 27.95
CA GLU A 73 -3.96 -16.31 27.97
C GLU A 73 -3.52 -17.69 28.49
N SER A 74 -4.32 -18.31 29.36
CA SER A 74 -4.03 -19.66 29.88
C SER A 74 -3.94 -20.74 28.80
N GLY A 75 -4.54 -20.49 27.62
CA GLY A 75 -4.56 -21.42 26.49
C GLY A 75 -5.30 -22.74 26.76
N ASN A 76 -5.96 -22.88 27.91
CA ASN A 76 -6.67 -24.10 28.30
C ASN A 76 -8.19 -23.91 28.20
N PRO A 77 -8.87 -24.52 27.21
CA PRO A 77 -10.31 -24.42 27.05
C PRO A 77 -11.12 -24.89 28.28
N ALA A 78 -10.56 -25.78 29.09
CA ALA A 78 -11.23 -26.28 30.29
C ALA A 78 -11.42 -25.20 31.37
N VAL A 79 -10.67 -24.08 31.31
CA VAL A 79 -10.82 -22.98 32.27
C VAL A 79 -12.23 -22.36 32.20
N PHE A 80 -12.85 -22.40 31.01
CA PHE A 80 -14.21 -21.91 30.77
C PHE A 80 -15.30 -22.85 31.30
N THR A 81 -15.01 -24.14 31.41
CA THR A 81 -15.97 -25.15 31.89
C THR A 81 -15.93 -25.33 33.40
N GLN A 82 -14.84 -24.88 34.04
CA GLN A 82 -14.62 -25.00 35.47
C GLN A 82 -15.64 -24.15 36.26
N GLY A 83 -16.42 -24.83 37.11
CA GLY A 83 -17.43 -24.21 37.98
C GLY A 83 -18.82 -24.04 37.36
N ILE A 84 -19.04 -24.47 36.11
CA ILE A 84 -20.36 -24.45 35.47
C ILE A 84 -21.05 -25.80 35.68
N MET A 85 -22.23 -25.81 36.30
CA MET A 85 -23.10 -26.99 36.32
C MET A 85 -23.79 -27.16 34.96
N VAL A 86 -23.29 -28.10 34.15
CA VAL A 86 -23.78 -28.38 32.79
C VAL A 86 -25.04 -29.26 32.80
N GLU A 87 -26.02 -28.91 33.63
CA GLU A 87 -27.27 -29.68 33.76
C GLU A 87 -28.36 -29.16 32.83
N THR A 88 -28.29 -27.89 32.42
CA THR A 88 -29.28 -27.28 31.53
C THR A 88 -28.83 -27.32 30.07
N ALA A 89 -29.79 -27.47 29.15
CA ALA A 89 -29.53 -27.37 27.71
C ALA A 89 -28.94 -25.99 27.33
N GLN A 90 -29.35 -24.94 28.05
CA GLN A 90 -28.84 -23.59 27.88
C GLN A 90 -27.35 -23.49 28.25
N ALA A 91 -26.92 -24.06 29.38
CA ALA A 91 -25.51 -24.05 29.78
C ALA A 91 -24.62 -24.79 28.76
N LYS A 92 -25.11 -25.90 28.20
CA LYS A 92 -24.41 -26.62 27.10
C LYS A 92 -24.21 -25.75 25.86
N GLN A 93 -25.25 -25.02 25.46
CA GLN A 93 -25.17 -24.14 24.29
C GLN A 93 -24.20 -22.96 24.55
N SER A 94 -24.28 -22.32 25.71
CA SER A 94 -23.37 -21.24 26.09
C SER A 94 -21.91 -21.69 26.10
N LEU A 95 -21.64 -22.91 26.57
CA LEU A 95 -20.30 -23.47 26.59
C LEU A 95 -19.77 -23.75 25.17
N ALA A 96 -20.59 -24.34 24.30
CA ALA A 96 -20.22 -24.56 22.89
C ALA A 96 -19.93 -23.24 22.17
N ASP A 97 -20.72 -22.20 22.45
CA ASP A 97 -20.48 -20.85 21.92
C ASP A 97 -19.13 -20.27 22.41
N ILE A 98 -18.79 -20.45 23.69
CA ILE A 98 -17.51 -20.01 24.27
C ILE A 98 -16.35 -20.74 23.58
N GLU A 99 -16.40 -22.06 23.45
CA GLU A 99 -15.36 -22.86 22.79
C GLU A 99 -15.15 -22.42 21.33
N ALA A 100 -16.24 -22.18 20.59
CA ALA A 100 -16.17 -21.69 19.22
C ALA A 100 -15.53 -20.29 19.13
N ARG A 101 -15.85 -19.37 20.06
CA ARG A 101 -15.24 -18.03 20.11
C ARG A 101 -13.76 -18.10 20.51
N HIS A 102 -13.40 -18.96 21.46
CA HIS A 102 -12.01 -19.18 21.84
C HIS A 102 -11.20 -19.70 20.64
N GLY A 103 -11.73 -20.67 19.89
CA GLY A 103 -11.10 -21.14 18.66
C GLY A 103 -10.90 -20.06 17.60
N ASP A 104 -11.85 -19.13 17.48
CA ASP A 104 -11.72 -17.97 16.59
C ASP A 104 -10.62 -16.99 17.06
N ILE A 105 -10.50 -16.75 18.37
CA ILE A 105 -9.40 -15.93 18.94
C ILE A 105 -8.04 -16.58 18.66
N MET A 106 -7.91 -17.89 18.84
CA MET A 106 -6.65 -18.59 18.54
C MET A 106 -6.24 -18.49 17.07
N LYS A 107 -7.20 -18.57 16.13
CA LYS A 107 -6.94 -18.34 14.70
C LYS A 107 -6.50 -16.91 14.43
N LEU A 108 -7.13 -15.95 15.11
CA LEU A 108 -6.81 -14.54 14.99
C LEU A 108 -5.38 -14.25 15.47
N GLU A 109 -4.97 -14.81 16.60
CA GLU A 109 -3.60 -14.65 17.12
C GLU A 109 -2.55 -15.20 16.16
N LYS A 110 -2.84 -16.33 15.50
CA LYS A 110 -1.98 -16.86 14.44
C LYS A 110 -1.89 -15.89 13.26
N SER A 111 -3.03 -15.37 12.80
CA SER A 111 -3.09 -14.38 11.71
C SER A 111 -2.29 -13.11 12.06
N ILE A 112 -2.46 -12.55 13.26
CA ILE A 112 -1.73 -11.37 13.75
C ILE A 112 -0.21 -11.62 13.76
N LYS A 113 0.24 -12.83 14.12
CA LYS A 113 1.68 -13.20 14.07
C LYS A 113 2.20 -13.22 12.64
N GLU A 114 1.46 -13.82 11.71
CA GLU A 114 1.82 -13.82 10.28
C GLU A 114 1.87 -12.40 9.70
N LEU A 115 0.92 -11.53 10.11
CA LEU A 115 0.96 -10.11 9.77
C LEU A 115 2.20 -9.39 10.32
N HIS A 116 2.55 -9.69 11.56
CA HIS A 116 3.72 -9.10 12.21
C HIS A 116 5.01 -9.45 11.47
N ASP A 117 5.17 -10.71 11.07
CA ASP A 117 6.32 -11.16 10.29
C ASP A 117 6.38 -10.43 8.94
N MET A 118 5.24 -10.30 8.25
CA MET A 118 5.17 -9.48 7.02
C MET A 118 5.52 -8.01 7.26
N PHE A 119 5.15 -7.42 8.40
CA PHE A 119 5.51 -6.06 8.75
C PHE A 119 7.02 -5.90 8.99
N ILE A 120 7.68 -6.89 9.60
CA ILE A 120 9.13 -6.89 9.79
C ILE A 120 9.83 -6.92 8.43
N ASP A 121 9.40 -7.81 7.54
CA ASP A 121 9.97 -7.94 6.19
C ASP A 121 9.77 -6.64 5.39
N MET A 122 8.56 -6.06 5.46
CA MET A 122 8.24 -4.79 4.84
C MET A 122 9.05 -3.63 5.42
N ALA A 123 9.26 -3.58 6.74
CA ALA A 123 10.09 -2.56 7.38
C ALA A 123 11.54 -2.64 6.88
N ALA A 124 12.10 -3.84 6.74
CA ALA A 124 13.42 -4.05 6.17
C ALA A 124 13.51 -3.62 4.70
N LEU A 125 12.48 -3.94 3.89
CA LEU A 125 12.38 -3.52 2.49
C LEU A 125 12.23 -2.00 2.33
N VAL A 126 11.50 -1.34 3.22
CA VAL A 126 11.33 0.13 3.19
C VAL A 126 12.58 0.85 3.68
N GLN A 127 13.25 0.35 4.74
CA GLN A 127 14.52 0.90 5.24
C GLN A 127 15.60 0.92 4.15
N THR A 128 15.68 -0.14 3.35
CA THR A 128 16.65 -0.24 2.23
C THR A 128 16.27 0.63 1.02
N GLN A 129 15.02 1.11 0.93
CA GLN A 129 14.51 1.91 -0.19
C GLN A 129 14.33 3.42 0.10
N GLY A 130 14.37 3.84 1.38
CA GLY A 130 14.08 5.21 1.83
C GLY A 130 14.90 6.31 1.15
N GLU A 131 16.20 6.12 0.94
CA GLU A 131 17.05 7.12 0.25
C GLU A 131 16.76 7.24 -1.27
N MET A 132 16.17 6.22 -1.90
CA MET A 132 15.91 6.25 -3.34
C MET A 132 14.56 6.87 -3.70
N ILE A 133 13.53 6.73 -2.85
CA ILE A 133 12.19 7.26 -3.12
C ILE A 133 12.22 8.79 -3.18
N ASP A 134 12.88 9.45 -2.23
CA ASP A 134 13.07 10.91 -2.23
C ASP A 134 13.82 11.39 -3.49
N ARG A 135 14.82 10.62 -3.94
CA ARG A 135 15.53 10.90 -5.20
C ARG A 135 14.66 10.71 -6.43
N ILE A 136 13.67 9.82 -6.41
CA ILE A 136 12.78 9.59 -7.57
C ILE A 136 11.72 10.67 -7.66
N GLU A 137 11.10 11.04 -6.54
CA GLU A 137 10.15 12.16 -6.50
C GLU A 137 10.84 13.45 -6.95
N TYR A 138 12.06 13.69 -6.44
CA TYR A 138 12.93 14.76 -6.93
C TYR A 138 13.20 14.66 -8.44
N ASN A 139 13.62 13.50 -8.96
CA ASN A 139 13.94 13.34 -10.39
C ASN A 139 12.71 13.39 -11.32
N VAL A 140 11.52 13.01 -10.85
CA VAL A 140 10.26 13.15 -11.60
C VAL A 140 9.87 14.63 -11.67
N VAL A 141 9.93 15.36 -10.56
CA VAL A 141 9.72 16.81 -10.54
C VAL A 141 10.72 17.52 -11.46
N GLN A 142 12.01 17.13 -11.41
CA GLN A 142 13.00 17.69 -12.33
C GLN A 142 12.71 17.33 -13.80
N SER A 143 12.26 16.11 -14.10
CA SER A 143 11.88 15.72 -15.47
C SER A 143 10.71 16.56 -15.99
N GLU A 144 9.70 16.82 -15.15
CA GLU A 144 8.59 17.71 -15.48
C GLU A 144 9.08 19.13 -15.78
N ASN A 145 9.99 19.64 -14.95
CA ASN A 145 10.59 20.96 -15.14
C ASN A 145 11.39 21.04 -16.45
N PHE A 146 12.16 20.01 -16.80
CA PHE A 146 12.89 19.95 -18.07
C PHE A 146 11.94 19.95 -19.28
N VAL A 147 10.85 19.18 -19.22
CA VAL A 147 9.84 19.15 -20.31
C VAL A 147 9.13 20.50 -20.44
N LYS A 148 8.78 21.14 -19.32
CA LYS A 148 8.20 22.50 -19.32
C LYS A 148 9.17 23.53 -19.93
N ALA A 149 10.44 23.51 -19.53
CA ALA A 149 11.47 24.39 -20.09
C ALA A 149 11.62 24.15 -21.60
N ALA A 150 11.77 22.89 -22.03
CA ALA A 150 11.88 22.52 -23.44
C ALA A 150 10.65 22.94 -24.26
N SER A 151 9.43 22.81 -23.70
CA SER A 151 8.20 23.29 -24.34
C SER A 151 8.20 24.81 -24.53
N THR A 152 8.74 25.54 -23.55
CA THR A 152 8.82 27.01 -23.61
C THR A 152 9.84 27.45 -24.65
N ASP A 153 10.99 26.80 -24.70
CA ASP A 153 12.06 27.13 -25.64
C ASP A 153 11.72 26.73 -27.08
N THR A 154 11.03 25.61 -27.29
CA THR A 154 10.49 25.25 -28.62
C THR A 154 9.46 26.26 -29.10
N LYS A 155 8.57 26.78 -28.23
CA LYS A 155 7.66 27.88 -28.59
C LYS A 155 8.41 29.15 -29.01
N LYS A 156 9.48 29.51 -28.30
CA LYS A 156 10.33 30.65 -28.69
C LYS A 156 11.02 30.39 -30.03
N ALA A 157 11.58 29.20 -30.23
CA ALA A 157 12.24 28.82 -31.47
C ALA A 157 11.29 28.92 -32.69
N VAL A 158 10.02 28.51 -32.55
CA VAL A 158 9.00 28.68 -33.60
C VAL A 158 8.73 30.16 -33.90
N LYS A 159 8.67 31.02 -32.88
CA LYS A 159 8.52 32.48 -33.08
C LYS A 159 9.73 33.07 -33.81
N PHE A 160 10.94 32.70 -33.44
CA PHE A 160 12.14 33.15 -34.15
C PHE A 160 12.19 32.63 -35.58
N GLN A 161 11.82 31.37 -35.81
CA GLN A 161 11.76 30.78 -37.15
C GLN A 161 10.76 31.51 -38.05
N SER A 162 9.55 31.81 -37.55
CA SER A 162 8.52 32.53 -38.32
C SER A 162 8.91 33.98 -38.61
N ALA A 163 9.52 34.68 -37.64
CA ALA A 163 10.06 36.02 -37.85
C ALA A 163 11.18 36.01 -38.91
N ALA A 164 12.12 35.07 -38.83
CA ALA A 164 13.20 34.91 -39.80
C ALA A 164 12.65 34.61 -41.21
N ARG A 165 11.65 33.72 -41.34
CA ARG A 165 10.99 33.44 -42.62
C ARG A 165 10.34 34.70 -43.23
N ARG A 166 9.69 35.53 -42.42
CA ARG A 166 9.06 36.78 -42.88
C ARG A 166 10.10 37.79 -43.39
N VAL A 167 11.23 37.93 -42.69
CA VAL A 167 12.34 38.79 -43.13
C VAL A 167 12.92 38.29 -44.45
N SER A 168 13.17 36.99 -44.57
CA SER A 168 13.66 36.38 -45.82
C SER A 168 12.70 36.59 -46.98
N TYR A 169 11.40 36.40 -46.77
CA TYR A 169 10.36 36.67 -47.77
C TYR A 169 10.35 38.14 -48.21
N ASN A 170 10.35 39.08 -47.26
CA ASN A 170 10.38 40.51 -47.56
C ASN A 170 11.65 40.93 -48.30
N LYS A 171 12.81 40.34 -47.94
CA LYS A 171 14.08 40.59 -48.62
C LYS A 171 14.08 40.06 -50.06
N ALA A 172 13.48 38.89 -50.30
CA ALA A 172 13.30 38.33 -51.64
C ALA A 172 12.37 39.20 -52.50
N LYS A 173 11.24 39.65 -51.93
CA LYS A 173 10.30 40.55 -52.60
C LYS A 173 10.96 41.88 -52.99
N LYS A 174 11.73 42.48 -52.08
CA LYS A 174 12.43 43.76 -52.31
C LYS A 174 13.52 43.64 -53.40
N LYS A 175 14.21 42.49 -53.47
CA LYS A 175 15.14 42.20 -54.57
C LYS A 175 14.42 42.11 -55.92
N ASN A 176 13.34 41.34 -56.02
CA ASN A 176 12.58 41.22 -57.28
C ASN A 176 12.00 42.55 -57.77
N THR A 177 11.49 43.40 -56.87
CA THR A 177 11.00 44.74 -57.25
C THR A 177 12.11 45.68 -57.72
N SER A 178 13.32 45.54 -57.18
CA SER A 178 14.48 46.33 -57.61
C SER A 178 15.05 45.86 -58.94
N THR A 179 14.94 44.57 -59.25
CA THR A 179 15.33 43.99 -60.55
C THR A 179 14.37 44.38 -61.67
N PHE A 180 13.12 44.73 -61.35
CA PHE A 180 12.12 45.19 -62.33
C PHE A 180 12.11 46.70 -62.56
N MET A 181 12.87 47.48 -61.77
CA MET A 181 12.98 48.95 -61.89
C MET A 181 14.29 49.41 -62.57
N LEU A 182 15.04 48.48 -63.16
CA LEU A 182 16.16 48.72 -64.07
C LEU A 182 15.78 48.15 -65.44
#